data_AF-A0A7C5LQ06-F1
#
_entry.id   AF-A0A7C5LQ06-F1
#
_cell.length_a   1.000
_cell.length_b   1.000
_cell.length_c   1.000
_cell.angle_alpha   90.00
_cell.angle_beta   90.00
_cell.angle_gamma   90.00
#
_symmetry.space_group_name_H-M   'P 1'
#
loop_
_entity.id
_entity.type
_entity.pdbx_description
1 polymer ?
#
loop_
_entity_poly.entity_id
_entity_poly.type
_entity_poly.pdbx_seq_one_letter_code
_entity_poly.pdbx_strand_id
1 'polypeptide(L)' 'ISGELKSRKLATLAATAPQVIATGNIGCMVQLADGAGVPVVHTVELLDWATGGPKPPKMEPFSP' A
#
# COMPACT_ATOMS: atom_id res chain seq x y z
N ILE A 1 -13.90 16.11 6.75
CA ILE A 1 -12.67 16.41 5.97
C ILE A 1 -11.73 15.20 5.86
N SER A 2 -11.16 14.69 6.97
CA SER A 2 -10.18 13.57 6.90
C SER A 2 -10.72 12.31 6.20
N GLY A 3 -11.94 11.88 6.54
CA GLY A 3 -12.59 10.72 5.90
C GLY A 3 -12.85 10.92 4.41
N GLU A 4 -13.33 12.10 4.01
CA GLU A 4 -13.58 12.44 2.60
C GLU A 4 -12.28 12.46 1.78
N LEU A 5 -11.20 13.02 2.34
CA LEU A 5 -9.89 13.02 1.69
C LEU A 5 -9.35 11.59 1.54
N LYS A 6 -9.53 10.74 2.56
CA LYS A 6 -9.19 9.31 2.48
C LYS A 6 -9.96 8.64 1.35
N SER A 7 -11.29 8.78 1.31
CA SER A 7 -12.14 8.17 0.28
C SER A 7 -11.74 8.61 -1.13
N ARG A 8 -11.48 9.92 -1.32
CA ARG A 8 -11.04 10.43 -2.62
C ARG A 8 -9.68 9.85 -3.03
N LYS A 9 -8.71 9.78 -2.12
CA LYS A 9 -7.40 9.16 -2.41
C LYS A 9 -7.55 7.71 -2.82
N LEU A 10 -8.33 6.92 -2.08
CA LEU A 10 -8.59 5.52 -2.40
C LEU A 10 -9.25 5.36 -3.77
N ALA A 11 -10.25 6.18 -4.10
CA ALA A 11 -10.90 6.15 -5.41
C ALA A 11 -9.93 6.48 -6.56
N THR A 12 -9.10 7.50 -6.39
CA THR A 12 -8.09 7.89 -7.40
C THR A 12 -7.04 6.79 -7.60
N LEU A 13 -6.57 6.16 -6.52
CA LEU A 13 -5.61 5.06 -6.60
C LEU A 13 -6.25 3.82 -7.23
N ALA A 14 -7.49 3.47 -6.88
CA ALA A 14 -8.19 2.33 -7.45
C ALA A 14 -8.41 2.47 -8.98
N ALA A 15 -8.58 3.70 -9.48
CA ALA A 15 -8.74 3.96 -10.91
C ALA A 15 -7.52 3.56 -11.76
N THR A 16 -6.33 3.37 -11.16
CA THR A 16 -5.15 2.89 -11.89
C THR A 16 -5.04 1.37 -11.92
N ALA A 17 -6.01 0.64 -11.33
CA ALA A 17 -5.99 -0.80 -11.14
C ALA A 17 -4.63 -1.32 -10.59
N PRO A 18 -4.15 -0.77 -9.46
CA PRO A 18 -2.83 -1.11 -8.95
C PRO A 18 -2.81 -2.52 -8.39
N GLN A 19 -1.67 -3.19 -8.50
CA GLN A 19 -1.41 -4.47 -7.82
C GLN A 19 -0.83 -4.26 -6.41
N VAL A 20 -0.20 -3.10 -6.18
CA VAL A 20 0.40 -2.71 -4.91
C VAL A 20 0.37 -1.18 -4.80
N ILE A 21 0.26 -0.65 -3.57
CA ILE A 21 0.40 0.78 -3.28
C ILE A 21 1.65 0.98 -2.43
N ALA A 22 2.59 1.80 -2.92
CA ALA A 22 3.80 2.17 -2.21
C ALA A 22 3.68 3.57 -1.61
N THR A 23 4.14 3.76 -0.37
CA THR A 23 4.21 5.10 0.23
C THR A 23 5.36 5.22 1.23
N GLY A 24 5.95 6.41 1.33
CA GLY A 24 6.99 6.73 2.33
C GLY A 24 6.44 7.38 3.60
N ASN A 25 5.11 7.51 3.75
CA ASN A 25 4.49 8.19 4.88
C ASN A 25 3.67 7.20 5.71
N ILE A 26 4.13 6.89 6.91
CA ILE A 26 3.48 5.95 7.85
C ILE A 26 2.03 6.33 8.11
N GLY A 27 1.72 7.64 8.22
CA GLY A 27 0.35 8.12 8.37
C GLY A 27 -0.53 7.77 7.16
N CYS A 28 0.01 7.85 5.95
CA CYS A 28 -0.68 7.38 4.74
C CYS A 28 -0.82 5.85 4.75
N MET A 29 0.19 5.10 5.21
CA MET A 29 0.08 3.63 5.31
C MET A 29 -1.09 3.22 6.20
N VAL A 30 -1.23 3.84 7.38
CA VAL A 30 -2.34 3.56 8.31
C VAL A 30 -3.68 3.98 7.70
N GLN A 31 -3.75 5.18 7.11
CA GLN A 31 -5.01 5.69 6.54
C GLN A 31 -5.50 4.89 5.33
N LEU A 32 -4.58 4.42 4.47
CA LEU A 32 -4.91 3.72 3.23
C LEU A 32 -5.05 2.21 3.41
N ALA A 33 -4.38 1.59 4.40
CA ALA A 33 -4.44 0.15 4.62
C ALA A 33 -5.89 -0.36 4.75
N ASP A 34 -6.73 0.41 5.43
CA ASP A 34 -8.17 0.20 5.48
C ASP A 34 -8.83 0.81 4.23
N GLY A 35 -9.18 -0.03 3.26
CA GLY A 35 -9.92 0.34 2.03
C GLY A 35 -9.13 0.30 0.72
N ALA A 36 -7.82 0.04 0.74
CA ALA A 36 -7.01 -0.06 -0.48
C ALA A 36 -7.35 -1.27 -1.37
N GLY A 37 -7.81 -2.38 -0.80
CA GLY A 37 -8.11 -3.63 -1.53
C GLY A 37 -6.87 -4.37 -2.09
N VAL A 38 -5.69 -3.74 -2.04
CA VAL A 38 -4.40 -4.30 -2.43
C VAL A 38 -3.34 -3.98 -1.38
N PRO A 39 -2.19 -4.68 -1.35
CA PRO A 39 -1.18 -4.44 -0.34
C PRO A 39 -0.67 -2.99 -0.35
N VAL A 40 -0.59 -2.39 0.85
CA VAL A 40 0.01 -1.07 1.07
C VAL A 40 1.34 -1.25 1.79
N VAL A 41 2.44 -1.00 1.08
CA VAL A 41 3.82 -1.23 1.52
C VAL A 41 4.61 0.06 1.60
N HIS A 42 5.71 0.05 2.35
CA HIS A 42 6.65 1.15 2.35
C HIS A 42 7.53 1.12 1.11
N THR A 43 7.85 2.29 0.53
CA THR A 43 8.68 2.35 -0.69
C THR A 43 10.04 1.66 -0.50
N VAL A 44 10.64 1.74 0.68
CA VAL A 44 11.91 1.06 0.99
C VAL A 44 11.79 -0.46 0.94
N GLU A 45 10.65 -1.06 1.35
CA GLU A 45 10.46 -2.51 1.26
C GLU A 45 10.46 -2.98 -0.21
N LEU A 46 9.88 -2.20 -1.12
CA LEU A 46 9.93 -2.51 -2.56
C LEU A 46 11.33 -2.35 -3.14
N LEU A 47 12.07 -1.34 -2.70
CA LEU A 47 13.45 -1.14 -3.14
C LEU A 47 14.34 -2.27 -2.64
N ASP A 48 14.23 -2.64 -1.36
CA ASP A 48 14.97 -3.75 -0.77
C ASP A 48 14.72 -5.05 -1.55
N TRP A 49 13.45 -5.38 -1.80
CA TRP A 49 13.06 -6.54 -2.61
C TRP A 49 13.61 -6.48 -4.04
N ALA A 50 13.52 -5.32 -4.71
CA ALA A 50 14.07 -5.13 -6.05
C ALA A 50 15.60 -5.29 -6.11
N THR A 51 16.29 -5.08 -4.98
CA THR A 51 17.74 -5.24 -4.84
C THR A 51 18.18 -6.59 -4.27
N GLY A 52 17.27 -7.55 -4.10
CA GLY A 52 17.57 -8.91 -3.66
C GLY A 52 17.22 -9.21 -2.19
N GLY A 53 16.61 -8.26 -1.49
CA GLY A 53 16.01 -8.48 -0.16
C GLY A 53 14.73 -9.34 -0.22
N PRO A 54 14.14 -9.65 0.94
CA PRO A 54 12.91 -10.44 1.01
C PRO A 54 11.71 -9.73 0.37
N LYS A 55 10.70 -10.49 -0.03
CA LYS A 55 9.42 -9.94 -0.49
C LYS A 55 8.74 -9.20 0.68
N PRO A 56 8.10 -8.04 0.45
CA PRO A 56 7.41 -7.32 1.52
C PRO A 56 6.33 -8.21 2.17
N PRO A 57 6.24 -8.26 3.51
CA PRO A 57 5.33 -9.20 4.21
C PRO A 57 3.87 -9.09 3.78
N LYS A 58 3.40 -7.86 3.50
CA LYS A 58 2.02 -7.63 3.04
C LYS A 58 1.74 -8.12 1.62
N MET A 59 2.77 -8.47 0.86
CA MET A 59 2.65 -9.06 -0.47
C MET A 59 2.79 -10.59 -0.46
N GLU A 60 3.04 -11.19 0.71
CA GLU A 60 3.02 -12.63 0.84
C GLU A 60 1.58 -13.16 0.90
N PRO A 61 1.29 -14.33 0.32
CA PRO A 61 0.00 -14.99 0.53
C PRO A 61 -0.20 -15.24 2.02
N PHE A 62 -1.39 -14.99 2.54
CA PHE A 62 -1.73 -15.41 3.90
C PHE A 62 -1.62 -16.94 3.98
N SER A 63 -0.71 -17.43 4.82
CA SER A 63 -0.64 -18.84 5.22
C SER A 63 -1.06 -18.92 6.70
N PRO A 64 -2.17 -19.61 7.03
CA PRO A 64 -2.62 -19.80 8.40
C PRO A 64 -1.66 -20.67 9.21
#